data_AF-A0A061J6R9-F1
#
_entry.id   AF-A0A061J6R9-F1
#
_cell.length_a   1.000
_cell.length_b   1.000
_cell.length_c   1.000
_cell.angle_alpha   90.00
_cell.angle_beta   90.00
_cell.angle_gamma   90.00
#
_symmetry.space_group_name_H-M   'P 1'
#
loop_
_entity.id
_entity.type
_entity.pdbx_description
1 polymer ?
#
loop_
_entity_poly.entity_id
_entity_poly.type
_entity_poly.pdbx_seq_one_letter_code
_entity_poly.pdbx_strand_id
1 'polypeptide(L)'
;MGVPKFFRWVAERCPTVITPFRNSPPAVDNLYLDMNGIIHNCTHTNDVDATQKAAAEKVMIEAMFAYLEKLFNAIQPRKYFFLAVDGVAPRAKMNQQRQRRYRSGYELMVARQEALARGDDVPDEKDVFDSNCITPGTDFMVRVSEQFQYFITMKIASDPAWQNCQVVYSGHDNPGEGEHKIVDFIRCRKMQPGYSPNETHCMYGLDADLVMLALATHEPHFLLLREVVTFGPGQESRRAREQREEDEANGIIADKSYRKADEFVLLHVNVLRDYLDLDVRNRLGANLPAGYDLERFLDDFVLMCFFVGNDFLPTIPTLSIYDDGLLQMLDIYCQYILGECMYLTNAGQINWRAVERWLQRIGDLELHHQAMSGEGRDGVLRGRKSTSVSSTYRRTEAAVRHTHRTVDVLITEVN
;
A
#
# COMPACT_ATOMS: atom_id res chain seq x y z
N MET A 1 1.94 4.20 1.12
CA MET A 1 2.70 3.43 2.11
C MET A 1 3.24 2.19 1.42
N GLY A 2 4.22 1.54 2.02
CA GLY A 2 4.70 0.25 1.52
C GLY A 2 5.77 0.29 0.46
N VAL A 3 5.92 -0.85 -0.23
CA VAL A 3 6.98 -1.09 -1.22
C VAL A 3 6.82 -0.13 -2.42
N PRO A 4 7.67 0.91 -2.56
CA PRO A 4 7.44 1.98 -3.54
C PRO A 4 7.43 1.43 -4.97
N LYS A 5 6.42 1.81 -5.77
CA LYS A 5 6.31 1.41 -7.19
C LYS A 5 6.15 -0.10 -7.43
N PHE A 6 5.92 -0.91 -6.41
CA PHE A 6 5.71 -2.35 -6.56
C PHE A 6 4.57 -2.69 -7.54
N PHE A 7 3.45 -1.97 -7.46
CA PHE A 7 2.33 -2.16 -8.38
C PHE A 7 2.76 -1.97 -9.85
N ARG A 8 3.58 -0.96 -10.14
CA ARG A 8 4.10 -0.71 -11.48
C ARG A 8 5.02 -1.85 -11.94
N TRP A 9 5.90 -2.31 -11.06
CA TRP A 9 6.78 -3.46 -11.33
C TRP A 9 5.97 -4.72 -11.66
N VAL A 10 4.91 -5.01 -10.89
CA VAL A 10 4.00 -6.13 -11.15
C VAL A 10 3.28 -5.94 -12.49
N ALA A 11 2.76 -4.74 -12.78
CA ALA A 11 2.04 -4.44 -14.00
C ALA A 11 2.89 -4.61 -15.27
N GLU A 12 4.15 -4.18 -15.23
CA GLU A 12 5.07 -4.26 -16.37
C GLU A 12 5.54 -5.70 -16.65
N ARG A 13 5.65 -6.55 -15.60
CA ARG A 13 6.15 -7.93 -15.72
C ARG A 13 5.05 -8.98 -15.91
N CYS A 14 3.88 -8.74 -15.33
CA CYS A 14 2.74 -9.67 -15.30
C CYS A 14 1.52 -9.02 -15.97
N PRO A 15 1.51 -8.87 -17.30
CA PRO A 15 0.54 -8.02 -18.00
C PRO A 15 -0.92 -8.45 -17.82
N THR A 16 -1.18 -9.73 -17.52
CA THR A 16 -2.54 -10.27 -17.30
C THR A 16 -3.01 -10.19 -15.85
N VAL A 17 -2.13 -9.75 -14.91
CA VAL A 17 -2.48 -9.64 -13.49
C VAL A 17 -3.44 -8.48 -13.23
N ILE A 18 -3.45 -7.48 -14.10
CA ILE A 18 -4.32 -6.31 -14.00
C ILE A 18 -5.33 -6.35 -15.14
N THR A 19 -6.61 -6.22 -14.79
CA THR A 19 -7.70 -6.15 -15.77
C THR A 19 -8.54 -4.89 -15.54
N PRO A 20 -9.05 -4.24 -16.60
CA PRO A 20 -10.03 -3.19 -16.46
C PRO A 20 -11.30 -3.71 -15.78
N PHE A 21 -11.88 -2.91 -14.89
CA PHE A 21 -13.10 -3.28 -14.17
C PHE A 21 -14.33 -3.49 -15.08
N ARG A 22 -14.35 -2.85 -16.26
CA ARG A 22 -15.47 -2.95 -17.24
C ARG A 22 -15.75 -4.37 -17.73
N ASN A 23 -14.78 -5.27 -17.63
CA ASN A 23 -14.89 -6.62 -18.15
C ASN A 23 -15.49 -7.54 -17.08
N SER A 24 -16.77 -7.32 -16.71
CA SER A 24 -17.55 -8.15 -15.77
C SER A 24 -16.73 -8.67 -14.58
N PRO A 25 -16.59 -7.91 -13.48
CA PRO A 25 -15.82 -8.36 -12.33
C PRO A 25 -16.32 -9.75 -11.88
N PRO A 26 -15.41 -10.67 -11.48
CA PRO A 26 -15.81 -11.96 -10.97
C PRO A 26 -16.72 -11.76 -9.75
N ALA A 27 -17.64 -12.71 -9.51
CA ALA A 27 -18.52 -12.62 -8.37
C ALA A 27 -17.71 -12.62 -7.06
N VAL A 28 -17.93 -11.60 -6.24
CA VAL A 28 -17.21 -11.38 -4.97
C VAL A 28 -18.09 -11.80 -3.81
N ASP A 29 -17.55 -12.57 -2.88
CA ASP A 29 -18.25 -12.90 -1.63
C ASP A 29 -18.04 -11.83 -0.58
N ASN A 30 -16.80 -11.35 -0.46
CA ASN A 30 -16.39 -10.46 0.61
C ASN A 30 -15.73 -9.20 0.05
N LEU A 31 -16.30 -8.02 0.33
CA LEU A 31 -15.72 -6.73 -0.01
C LEU A 31 -15.18 -6.06 1.25
N TYR A 32 -13.93 -5.61 1.20
CA TYR A 32 -13.23 -4.94 2.29
C TYR A 32 -12.77 -3.56 1.86
N LEU A 33 -13.13 -2.53 2.63
CA LEU A 33 -12.74 -1.15 2.35
C LEU A 33 -11.84 -0.62 3.47
N ASP A 34 -10.63 -0.21 3.09
CA ASP A 34 -9.88 0.75 3.90
C ASP A 34 -10.48 2.14 3.70
N MET A 35 -11.17 2.62 4.73
CA MET A 35 -11.93 3.87 4.69
C MET A 35 -11.02 5.09 4.76
N ASN A 36 -9.78 4.96 5.24
CA ASN A 36 -8.91 6.13 5.41
C ASN A 36 -8.60 6.78 4.06
N GLY A 37 -8.29 5.98 3.03
CA GLY A 37 -8.12 6.49 1.67
C GLY A 37 -9.35 7.26 1.15
N ILE A 38 -10.55 6.77 1.45
CA ILE A 38 -11.81 7.41 1.06
C ILE A 38 -11.99 8.75 1.79
N ILE A 39 -11.79 8.77 3.11
CA ILE A 39 -11.92 9.99 3.93
C ILE A 39 -10.93 11.07 3.47
N HIS A 40 -9.68 10.69 3.20
CA HIS A 40 -8.68 11.62 2.66
C HIS A 40 -9.13 12.20 1.31
N ASN A 41 -9.48 11.35 0.33
CA ASN A 41 -9.88 11.79 -1.01
C ASN A 41 -11.15 12.65 -1.03
N CYS A 42 -12.06 12.48 -0.07
CA CYS A 42 -13.31 13.24 0.01
C CYS A 42 -13.20 14.55 0.81
N THR A 43 -12.07 14.80 1.49
CA THR A 43 -11.90 15.99 2.34
C THR A 43 -10.93 17.01 1.77
N HIS A 44 -9.88 16.57 1.08
CA HIS A 44 -8.87 17.44 0.49
C HIS A 44 -8.21 16.80 -0.72
N THR A 45 -7.65 17.62 -1.61
CA THR A 45 -6.82 17.16 -2.72
C THR A 45 -5.41 16.80 -2.23
N ASN A 46 -4.75 15.86 -2.93
CA ASN A 46 -3.36 15.50 -2.63
C ASN A 46 -2.35 16.61 -3.01
N ASP A 47 -2.75 17.55 -3.86
CA ASP A 47 -1.90 18.68 -4.24
C ASP A 47 -1.87 19.74 -3.13
N VAL A 48 -0.66 20.18 -2.79
CA VAL A 48 -0.45 21.26 -1.80
C VAL A 48 -0.87 22.57 -2.45
N ASP A 49 -2.11 22.98 -2.19
CA ASP A 49 -2.68 24.22 -2.70
C ASP A 49 -3.16 25.09 -1.54
N ALA A 50 -2.33 26.08 -1.19
CA ALA A 50 -2.58 26.97 -0.06
C ALA A 50 -3.72 27.99 -0.31
N THR A 51 -4.31 28.00 -1.52
CA THR A 51 -5.39 28.92 -1.89
C THR A 51 -6.78 28.31 -1.74
N GLN A 52 -6.87 27.00 -1.48
CA GLN A 52 -8.16 26.30 -1.38
C GLN A 52 -8.82 26.48 -0.03
N LYS A 53 -10.12 26.80 -0.06
CA LYS A 53 -10.99 26.78 1.12
C LYS A 53 -11.52 25.37 1.35
N ALA A 54 -11.67 25.00 2.62
CA ALA A 54 -12.34 23.78 3.03
C ALA A 54 -13.79 23.79 2.56
N ALA A 55 -14.24 22.65 2.02
CA ALA A 55 -15.67 22.41 1.88
C ALA A 55 -16.34 22.33 3.27
N ALA A 56 -17.65 22.58 3.33
CA ALA A 56 -18.39 22.33 4.56
C ALA A 56 -18.35 20.83 4.91
N GLU A 57 -18.24 20.49 6.20
CA GLU A 57 -18.16 19.10 6.68
C GLU A 57 -19.30 18.23 6.13
N LYS A 58 -20.51 18.79 6.02
CA LYS A 58 -21.68 18.12 5.41
C LYS A 58 -21.41 17.67 3.97
N VAL A 59 -20.78 18.51 3.16
CA VAL A 59 -20.45 18.20 1.75
C VAL A 59 -19.39 17.09 1.69
N MET A 60 -18.41 17.11 2.59
CA MET A 60 -17.40 16.05 2.70
C MET A 60 -18.04 14.71 3.04
N ILE A 61 -18.96 14.68 4.02
CA ILE A 61 -19.69 13.48 4.42
C ILE A 61 -20.57 12.95 3.27
N GLU A 62 -21.29 13.83 2.57
CA GLU A 62 -22.09 13.44 1.39
C GLU A 62 -21.22 12.84 0.29
N ALA A 63 -20.02 13.38 0.06
CA ALA A 63 -19.05 12.83 -0.88
C ALA A 63 -18.55 11.43 -0.45
N MET A 64 -18.25 11.24 0.85
CA MET A 64 -17.87 9.94 1.40
C MET A 64 -18.96 8.89 1.19
N PHE A 65 -20.22 9.24 1.44
CA PHE A 65 -21.36 8.35 1.22
C PHE A 65 -21.54 7.98 -0.25
N ALA A 66 -21.49 8.97 -1.15
CA ALA A 66 -21.59 8.72 -2.58
C ALA A 66 -20.48 7.79 -3.08
N TYR A 67 -19.25 7.97 -2.59
CA TYR A 67 -18.12 7.12 -2.96
C TYR A 67 -18.26 5.69 -2.39
N LEU A 68 -18.71 5.57 -1.14
CA LEU A 68 -19.00 4.27 -0.52
C LEU A 68 -20.05 3.48 -1.31
N GLU A 69 -21.16 4.13 -1.68
CA GLU A 69 -22.20 3.51 -2.51
C GLU A 69 -21.68 3.11 -3.88
N LYS A 70 -20.86 3.96 -4.50
CA LYS A 70 -20.24 3.65 -5.80
C LYS A 70 -19.44 2.35 -5.74
N LEU A 71 -18.61 2.16 -4.72
CA LEU A 71 -17.84 0.92 -4.54
C LEU A 71 -18.74 -0.29 -4.25
N PHE A 72 -19.73 -0.13 -3.38
CA PHE A 72 -20.69 -1.20 -3.07
C PHE A 72 -21.49 -1.62 -4.31
N ASN A 73 -21.99 -0.66 -5.09
CA ASN A 73 -22.75 -0.90 -6.31
C ASN A 73 -21.91 -1.50 -7.43
N ALA A 74 -20.61 -1.20 -7.46
CA ALA A 74 -19.69 -1.80 -8.41
C ALA A 74 -19.47 -3.29 -8.14
N ILE A 75 -19.32 -3.69 -6.87
CA ILE A 75 -18.90 -5.05 -6.50
C ILE A 75 -20.05 -5.97 -6.10
N GLN A 76 -21.05 -5.46 -5.38
CA GLN A 76 -22.21 -6.23 -4.87
C GLN A 76 -21.80 -7.52 -4.13
N PRO A 77 -21.14 -7.42 -2.97
CA PRO A 77 -20.66 -8.59 -2.23
C PRO A 77 -21.81 -9.50 -1.77
N ARG A 78 -21.60 -10.82 -1.82
CA ARG A 78 -22.64 -11.83 -1.50
C ARG A 78 -22.68 -12.28 -0.04
N LYS A 79 -21.61 -12.07 0.73
CA LYS A 79 -21.49 -12.57 2.11
C LYS A 79 -21.17 -11.45 3.09
N TYR A 80 -20.03 -10.76 2.92
CA TYR A 80 -19.59 -9.72 3.86
C TYR A 80 -19.24 -8.41 3.16
N PHE A 81 -19.64 -7.31 3.78
CA PHE A 81 -19.18 -5.97 3.44
C PHE A 81 -18.52 -5.34 4.66
N PHE A 82 -17.19 -5.28 4.67
CA PHE A 82 -16.40 -4.85 5.81
C PHE A 82 -15.81 -3.46 5.56
N LEU A 83 -16.11 -2.51 6.45
CA LEU A 83 -15.60 -1.15 6.41
C LEU A 83 -14.64 -0.94 7.58
N ALA A 84 -13.37 -0.66 7.30
CA ALA A 84 -12.33 -0.49 8.29
C ALA A 84 -11.85 0.97 8.30
N VAL A 85 -12.01 1.65 9.44
CA VAL A 85 -11.40 2.96 9.68
C VAL A 85 -10.15 2.74 10.54
N ASP A 86 -9.06 3.48 10.33
CA ASP A 86 -7.89 3.38 11.21
C ASP A 86 -8.28 3.72 12.65
N GLY A 87 -7.85 2.86 13.57
CA GLY A 87 -7.82 3.14 15.00
C GLY A 87 -6.42 3.47 15.49
N VAL A 88 -6.21 3.35 16.79
CA VAL A 88 -4.88 3.56 17.39
C VAL A 88 -3.91 2.51 16.84
N ALA A 89 -2.92 2.96 16.07
CA ALA A 89 -1.93 2.11 15.42
C ALA A 89 -0.74 1.76 16.36
N PRO A 90 0.04 0.72 16.05
CA PRO A 90 1.25 0.38 16.79
C PRO A 90 2.29 1.51 16.78
N ARG A 91 3.20 1.49 17.76
CA ARG A 91 4.22 2.55 17.92
C ARG A 91 5.10 2.73 16.69
N ALA A 92 5.43 1.64 16.01
CA ALA A 92 6.21 1.68 14.79
C ALA A 92 5.54 2.54 13.71
N LYS A 93 4.22 2.35 13.50
CA LYS A 93 3.43 3.15 12.57
C LYS A 93 3.28 4.60 13.04
N MET A 94 3.08 4.83 14.33
CA MET A 94 2.92 6.19 14.88
C MET A 94 4.11 7.11 14.54
N ASN A 95 5.34 6.58 14.52
CA ASN A 95 6.52 7.35 14.12
C ASN A 95 6.44 7.79 12.65
N GLN A 96 6.04 6.88 11.76
CA GLN A 96 5.86 7.16 10.34
C GLN A 96 4.73 8.18 10.11
N GLN A 97 3.58 7.99 10.77
CA GLN A 97 2.45 8.92 10.69
C GLN A 97 2.84 10.32 11.21
N ARG A 98 3.57 10.39 12.32
CA ARG A 98 4.10 11.66 12.86
C ARG A 98 5.01 12.36 11.86
N GLN A 99 5.92 11.62 11.22
CA GLN A 99 6.83 12.19 10.24
C GLN A 99 6.08 12.72 9.01
N ARG A 100 5.07 11.98 8.50
CA ARG A 100 4.22 12.42 7.38
C ARG A 100 3.47 13.70 7.72
N ARG A 101 2.81 13.76 8.88
CA ARG A 101 2.05 14.95 9.34
C ARG A 101 2.94 16.17 9.53
N TYR A 102 4.15 15.99 10.07
CA TYR A 102 5.11 17.09 10.21
C TYR A 102 5.56 17.62 8.84
N ARG A 103 5.80 16.73 7.88
CA ARG A 103 6.17 17.10 6.51
C ARG A 103 5.04 17.85 5.81
N SER A 104 3.81 17.31 5.83
CA SER A 104 2.68 17.94 5.17
C SER A 104 2.36 19.32 5.74
N GLY A 105 2.43 19.48 7.07
CA GLY A 105 2.29 20.77 7.73
C GLY A 105 3.38 21.78 7.31
N TYR A 106 4.64 21.33 7.19
CA TYR A 106 5.74 22.17 6.72
C TYR A 106 5.57 22.57 5.24
N GLU A 107 5.20 21.64 4.37
CA GLU A 107 4.95 21.89 2.95
C GLU A 107 3.81 22.90 2.75
N LEU A 108 2.71 22.75 3.50
CA LEU A 108 1.60 23.70 3.47
C LEU A 108 2.01 25.09 3.96
N MET A 109 2.82 25.17 5.04
CA MET A 109 3.36 26.44 5.54
C MET A 109 4.20 27.15 4.48
N VAL A 110 5.11 26.43 3.82
CA VAL A 110 5.96 26.98 2.74
C VAL A 110 5.09 27.45 1.57
N ALA A 111 4.15 26.61 1.10
CA ALA A 111 3.25 26.95 0.01
C ALA A 111 2.39 28.20 0.31
N ARG A 112 1.94 28.34 1.57
CA ARG A 112 1.21 29.52 2.04
C ARG A 112 2.06 30.78 2.00
N GLN A 113 3.31 30.72 2.47
CA GLN A 113 4.24 31.86 2.42
C GLN A 113 4.54 32.30 0.99
N GLU A 114 4.74 31.33 0.08
CA GLU A 114 4.97 31.61 -1.33
C GLU A 114 3.74 32.24 -2.00
N ALA A 115 2.53 31.76 -1.69
CA ALA A 115 1.28 32.31 -2.20
C ALA A 115 1.08 33.78 -1.75
N LEU A 116 1.30 34.06 -0.46
CA LEU A 116 1.26 35.43 0.08
C LEU A 116 2.31 36.33 -0.57
N ALA A 117 3.53 35.83 -0.82
CA ALA A 117 4.59 36.59 -1.48
C ALA A 117 4.27 36.91 -2.95
N ARG A 118 3.49 36.06 -3.63
CA ARG A 118 2.96 36.32 -4.97
C ARG A 118 1.76 37.27 -4.99
N GLY A 119 1.18 37.57 -3.83
CA GLY A 119 -0.05 38.35 -3.72
C GLY A 119 -1.31 37.55 -4.05
N ASP A 120 -1.24 36.23 -3.98
CA ASP A 120 -2.41 35.35 -4.15
C ASP A 120 -3.40 35.58 -2.99
N ASP A 121 -4.70 35.40 -3.24
CA ASP A 121 -5.71 35.41 -2.17
C ASP A 121 -5.63 34.10 -1.39
N VAL A 122 -5.19 34.19 -0.13
CA VAL A 122 -4.93 33.04 0.73
C VAL A 122 -5.99 33.01 1.83
N PRO A 123 -6.78 31.92 1.97
CA PRO A 123 -7.79 31.80 3.01
C PRO A 123 -7.24 31.95 4.43
N ASP A 124 -8.07 32.39 5.38
CA ASP A 124 -7.73 32.32 6.80
C ASP A 124 -7.48 30.86 7.21
N GLU A 125 -6.61 30.64 8.19
CA GLU A 125 -6.26 29.26 8.63
C GLU A 125 -7.48 28.45 9.08
N LYS A 126 -8.49 29.10 9.68
CA LYS A 126 -9.77 28.48 10.08
C LYS A 126 -10.62 27.97 8.90
N ASP A 127 -10.39 28.52 7.71
CA ASP A 127 -11.11 28.19 6.49
C ASP A 127 -10.37 27.13 5.67
N VAL A 128 -9.23 26.63 6.14
CA VAL A 128 -8.46 25.54 5.53
C VAL A 128 -8.73 24.24 6.30
N PHE A 129 -8.89 23.14 5.58
CA PHE A 129 -9.14 21.85 6.21
C PHE A 129 -7.84 21.30 6.81
N ASP A 130 -7.83 21.03 8.12
CA ASP A 130 -6.70 20.39 8.80
C ASP A 130 -6.80 18.86 8.66
N SER A 131 -6.04 18.29 7.72
CA SER A 131 -6.00 16.83 7.51
C SER A 131 -5.48 16.03 8.70
N ASN A 132 -4.82 16.66 9.68
CA ASN A 132 -4.43 15.98 10.92
C ASN A 132 -5.65 15.57 11.76
N CYS A 133 -6.82 16.18 11.53
CA CYS A 133 -8.05 15.76 12.18
C CYS A 133 -8.49 14.34 11.77
N ILE A 134 -7.96 13.78 10.68
CA ILE A 134 -8.12 12.38 10.27
C ILE A 134 -7.18 11.51 11.13
N THR A 135 -7.47 11.46 12.42
CA THR A 135 -6.75 10.70 13.43
C THR A 135 -7.76 10.17 14.45
N PRO A 136 -7.61 8.91 14.91
CA PRO A 136 -8.47 8.37 15.95
C PRO A 136 -8.54 9.28 17.19
N GLY A 137 -9.74 9.48 17.72
CA GLY A 137 -9.98 10.25 18.94
C GLY A 137 -10.16 11.77 18.75
N THR A 138 -10.13 12.27 17.52
CA THR A 138 -10.53 13.66 17.23
C THR A 138 -12.05 13.78 17.15
N ASP A 139 -12.59 14.96 17.47
CA ASP A 139 -14.03 15.21 17.35
C ASP A 139 -14.55 15.01 15.92
N PHE A 140 -13.70 15.30 14.92
CA PHE A 140 -14.02 15.05 13.52
C PHE A 140 -14.25 13.56 13.25
N MET A 141 -13.33 12.68 13.68
CA MET A 141 -13.48 11.25 13.45
C MET A 141 -14.65 10.64 14.23
N VAL A 142 -14.95 11.17 15.42
CA VAL A 142 -16.15 10.78 16.18
C VAL A 142 -17.42 11.09 15.37
N ARG A 143 -17.58 12.33 14.88
CA ARG A 143 -18.74 12.72 14.07
C ARG A 143 -18.82 11.93 12.77
N VAL A 144 -17.72 11.75 12.05
CA VAL A 144 -17.67 10.95 10.82
C VAL A 144 -18.10 9.51 11.09
N SER A 145 -17.68 8.93 12.23
CA SER A 145 -18.09 7.58 12.61
C SER A 145 -19.58 7.46 12.88
N GLU A 146 -20.16 8.39 13.64
CA GLU A 146 -21.61 8.46 13.88
C GLU A 146 -22.39 8.57 12.56
N GLN A 147 -21.91 9.39 11.63
CA GLN A 147 -22.52 9.57 10.31
C GLN A 147 -22.47 8.29 9.47
N PHE A 148 -21.34 7.57 9.44
CA PHE A 148 -21.26 6.26 8.78
C PHE A 148 -22.20 5.23 9.42
N GLN A 149 -22.26 5.15 10.74
CA GLN A 149 -23.16 4.22 11.44
C GLN A 149 -24.63 4.51 11.09
N TYR A 150 -25.02 5.79 11.10
CA TYR A 150 -26.36 6.21 10.67
C TYR A 150 -26.63 5.82 9.21
N PHE A 151 -25.69 6.13 8.31
CA PHE A 151 -25.81 5.84 6.89
C PHE A 151 -25.95 4.35 6.60
N ILE A 152 -25.09 3.52 7.20
CA ILE A 152 -25.13 2.06 7.06
C ILE A 152 -26.46 1.51 7.57
N THR A 153 -26.92 1.95 8.75
CA THR A 153 -28.21 1.53 9.32
C THR A 153 -29.37 1.90 8.40
N MET A 154 -29.35 3.12 7.86
CA MET A 154 -30.35 3.59 6.91
C MET A 154 -30.33 2.76 5.62
N LYS A 155 -29.16 2.40 5.09
CA LYS A 155 -29.02 1.57 3.88
C LYS A 155 -29.51 0.15 4.10
N ILE A 156 -29.16 -0.48 5.22
CA ILE A 156 -29.68 -1.83 5.55
C ILE A 156 -31.22 -1.81 5.65
N ALA A 157 -31.81 -0.73 6.18
CA ALA A 157 -33.25 -0.61 6.29
C ALA A 157 -33.97 -0.31 4.97
N SER A 158 -33.33 0.45 4.06
CA SER A 158 -33.99 0.99 2.87
C SER A 158 -33.57 0.36 1.54
N ASP A 159 -32.40 -0.27 1.46
CA ASP A 159 -31.83 -0.82 0.24
C ASP A 159 -31.74 -2.36 0.31
N PRO A 160 -32.54 -3.09 -0.50
CA PRO A 160 -32.50 -4.55 -0.56
C PRO A 160 -31.12 -5.14 -0.93
N ALA A 161 -30.28 -4.40 -1.66
CA ALA A 161 -28.94 -4.89 -2.01
C ALA A 161 -28.06 -5.03 -0.77
N TRP A 162 -28.16 -4.09 0.18
CA TRP A 162 -27.41 -4.13 1.44
C TRP A 162 -27.91 -5.20 2.40
N GLN A 163 -29.15 -5.68 2.23
CA GLN A 163 -29.73 -6.77 3.02
C GLN A 163 -29.21 -8.16 2.60
N ASN A 164 -28.61 -8.27 1.42
CA ASN A 164 -28.11 -9.56 0.90
C ASN A 164 -26.75 -9.97 1.46
N CYS A 165 -26.09 -9.10 2.25
CA CYS A 165 -24.79 -9.38 2.85
C CYS A 165 -24.76 -8.90 4.32
N GLN A 166 -23.80 -9.40 5.08
CA GLN A 166 -23.52 -8.93 6.43
C GLN A 166 -22.58 -7.73 6.38
N VAL A 167 -23.04 -6.57 6.85
CA VAL A 167 -22.23 -5.36 6.92
C VAL A 167 -21.54 -5.27 8.27
N VAL A 168 -20.21 -5.11 8.25
CA VAL A 168 -19.37 -4.97 9.45
C VAL A 168 -18.67 -3.63 9.39
N TYR A 169 -18.90 -2.78 10.39
CA TYR A 169 -18.23 -1.50 10.52
C TYR A 169 -17.26 -1.53 11.70
N SER A 170 -15.97 -1.35 11.42
CA SER A 170 -14.92 -1.23 12.42
C SER A 170 -14.41 0.20 12.47
N GLY A 171 -14.96 0.99 13.39
CA GLY A 171 -14.65 2.42 13.56
C GLY A 171 -13.27 2.72 14.11
N HIS A 172 -13.00 4.02 14.29
CA HIS A 172 -11.74 4.54 14.83
C HIS A 172 -11.51 4.20 16.32
N ASP A 173 -12.57 3.79 17.00
CA ASP A 173 -12.63 3.38 18.41
C ASP A 173 -12.09 1.97 18.64
N ASN A 174 -12.01 1.16 17.58
CA ASN A 174 -11.35 -0.14 17.60
C ASN A 174 -9.85 0.04 17.29
N PRO A 175 -8.90 -0.45 18.12
CA PRO A 175 -7.47 -0.32 17.83
C PRO A 175 -7.03 -1.03 16.55
N GLY A 176 -5.91 -0.60 15.97
CA GLY A 176 -5.31 -1.18 14.76
C GLY A 176 -5.55 -0.38 13.47
N GLU A 177 -4.66 -0.57 12.50
CA GLU A 177 -4.78 0.00 11.15
C GLU A 177 -5.89 -0.69 10.35
N GLY A 178 -6.57 0.03 9.46
CA GLY A 178 -7.72 -0.46 8.69
C GLY A 178 -7.38 -1.70 7.88
N GLU A 179 -6.25 -1.70 7.17
CA GLU A 179 -5.77 -2.84 6.39
C GLU A 179 -5.47 -4.07 7.26
N HIS A 180 -4.94 -3.88 8.46
CA HIS A 180 -4.65 -4.97 9.40
C HIS A 180 -5.93 -5.52 10.04
N LYS A 181 -6.89 -4.68 10.40
CA LYS A 181 -8.23 -5.11 10.86
C LYS A 181 -8.93 -6.00 9.83
N ILE A 182 -8.79 -5.66 8.55
CA ILE A 182 -9.34 -6.47 7.44
C ILE A 182 -8.67 -7.84 7.40
N VAL A 183 -7.34 -7.89 7.44
CA VAL A 183 -6.59 -9.17 7.41
C VAL A 183 -6.88 -10.01 8.65
N ASP A 184 -6.98 -9.39 9.83
CA ASP A 184 -7.41 -10.05 11.07
C ASP A 184 -8.79 -10.69 10.93
N PHE A 185 -9.75 -9.94 10.39
CA PHE A 185 -11.08 -10.46 10.12
C PHE A 185 -11.04 -11.67 9.17
N ILE A 186 -10.26 -11.61 8.08
CA ILE A 186 -10.09 -12.73 7.16
C ILE A 186 -9.50 -13.94 7.89
N ARG A 187 -8.43 -13.77 8.68
CA ARG A 187 -7.82 -14.86 9.47
C ARG A 187 -8.83 -15.49 10.42
N CYS A 188 -9.59 -14.68 11.16
CA CYS A 188 -10.62 -15.17 12.06
C CYS A 188 -11.75 -15.90 11.33
N ARG A 189 -12.16 -15.42 10.14
CA ARG A 189 -13.15 -16.08 9.27
C ARG A 189 -12.70 -17.45 8.82
N LYS A 190 -11.45 -17.61 8.40
CA LYS A 190 -10.86 -18.91 8.00
C LYS A 190 -10.93 -19.97 9.11
N MET A 191 -10.86 -19.53 10.37
CA MET A 191 -10.93 -20.41 11.54
C MET A 191 -12.37 -20.79 11.93
N GLN A 192 -13.40 -20.14 11.37
CA GLN A 192 -14.79 -20.43 11.72
C GLN A 192 -15.29 -21.71 11.05
N PRO A 193 -16.19 -22.47 11.72
CA PRO A 193 -16.85 -23.62 11.09
C PRO A 193 -17.69 -23.16 9.90
N GLY A 194 -17.64 -23.92 8.80
CA GLY A 194 -18.38 -23.61 7.58
C GLY A 194 -17.75 -22.53 6.70
N TYR A 195 -16.53 -22.08 7.00
CA TYR A 195 -15.75 -21.29 6.04
C TYR A 195 -15.51 -22.08 4.76
N SER A 196 -15.79 -21.48 3.61
CA SER A 196 -15.49 -22.07 2.31
C SER A 196 -14.11 -21.60 1.85
N PRO A 197 -13.15 -22.51 1.57
CA PRO A 197 -11.83 -22.13 1.06
C PRO A 197 -11.83 -21.41 -0.29
N ASN A 198 -12.96 -21.47 -1.01
CA ASN A 198 -13.15 -20.79 -2.30
C ASN A 198 -13.98 -19.51 -2.18
N GLU A 199 -14.05 -18.89 -1.00
CA GLU A 199 -14.62 -17.54 -0.89
C GLU A 199 -13.79 -16.55 -1.71
N THR A 200 -14.47 -15.68 -2.47
CA THR A 200 -13.80 -14.63 -3.25
C THR A 200 -13.69 -13.34 -2.42
N HIS A 201 -12.48 -12.83 -2.28
CA HIS A 201 -12.14 -11.63 -1.53
C HIS A 201 -11.81 -10.47 -2.46
N CYS A 202 -12.34 -9.29 -2.17
CA CYS A 202 -11.99 -8.06 -2.88
C CYS A 202 -11.67 -6.96 -1.86
N MET A 203 -10.45 -6.45 -1.88
CA MET A 203 -10.02 -5.36 -1.01
C MET A 203 -9.77 -4.10 -1.83
N TYR A 204 -10.34 -2.97 -1.39
CA TYR A 204 -10.13 -1.68 -2.01
C TYR A 204 -9.02 -0.91 -1.29
N GLY A 205 -8.08 -0.37 -2.08
CA GLY A 205 -7.11 0.62 -1.60
C GLY A 205 -5.91 0.78 -2.53
N LEU A 206 -5.17 1.87 -2.36
CA LEU A 206 -4.09 2.27 -3.29
C LEU A 206 -2.68 1.90 -2.80
N ASP A 207 -2.54 1.41 -1.58
CA ASP A 207 -1.23 1.09 -1.03
C ASP A 207 -0.64 -0.19 -1.63
N ALA A 208 0.69 -0.26 -1.68
CA ALA A 208 1.41 -1.44 -2.17
C ALA A 208 1.39 -2.58 -1.15
N ASP A 209 1.28 -2.24 0.14
CA ASP A 209 1.20 -3.18 1.25
C ASP A 209 -0.01 -4.10 1.12
N LEU A 210 -1.09 -3.64 0.50
CA LEU A 210 -2.27 -4.47 0.23
C LEU A 210 -1.97 -5.71 -0.61
N VAL A 211 -0.99 -5.65 -1.51
CA VAL A 211 -0.58 -6.85 -2.27
C VAL A 211 0.11 -7.85 -1.35
N MET A 212 0.98 -7.37 -0.47
CA MET A 212 1.70 -8.22 0.49
C MET A 212 0.75 -8.84 1.51
N LEU A 213 -0.17 -8.04 2.05
CA LEU A 213 -1.21 -8.47 2.96
C LEU A 213 -2.12 -9.51 2.30
N ALA A 214 -2.54 -9.28 1.04
CA ALA A 214 -3.34 -10.23 0.29
C ALA A 214 -2.60 -11.56 0.07
N LEU A 215 -1.32 -11.54 -0.30
CA LEU A 215 -0.49 -12.74 -0.44
C LEU A 215 -0.39 -13.51 0.88
N ALA A 216 -0.11 -12.79 1.98
CA ALA A 216 0.01 -13.35 3.33
C ALA A 216 -1.30 -13.92 3.90
N THR A 217 -2.45 -13.63 3.30
CA THR A 217 -3.70 -14.28 3.70
C THR A 217 -3.78 -15.74 3.24
N HIS A 218 -3.00 -16.12 2.22
CA HIS A 218 -3.09 -17.42 1.53
C HIS A 218 -4.51 -17.76 1.05
N GLU A 219 -5.30 -16.76 0.68
CA GLU A 219 -6.58 -16.98 0.01
C GLU A 219 -6.37 -17.18 -1.50
N PRO A 220 -6.94 -18.25 -2.09
CA PRO A 220 -6.73 -18.57 -3.51
C PRO A 220 -7.49 -17.63 -4.45
N HIS A 221 -8.50 -16.90 -3.96
CA HIS A 221 -9.35 -16.01 -4.76
C HIS A 221 -9.37 -14.61 -4.15
N PHE A 222 -8.30 -13.84 -4.39
CA PHE A 222 -8.16 -12.49 -3.84
C PHE A 222 -7.93 -11.45 -4.94
N LEU A 223 -8.69 -10.36 -4.87
CA LEU A 223 -8.68 -9.24 -5.80
C LEU A 223 -8.35 -7.95 -5.05
N LEU A 224 -7.57 -7.09 -5.68
CA LEU A 224 -7.45 -5.69 -5.24
C LEU A 224 -8.16 -4.78 -6.22
N LEU A 225 -9.15 -4.04 -5.72
CA LEU A 225 -9.82 -2.98 -6.47
C LEU A 225 -9.05 -1.68 -6.29
N ARG A 226 -8.66 -1.06 -7.41
CA ARG A 226 -7.87 0.18 -7.40
C ARG A 226 -8.40 1.14 -8.44
N GLU A 227 -8.24 2.42 -8.19
CA GLU A 227 -8.43 3.43 -9.21
C GLU A 227 -7.31 3.39 -10.25
N VAL A 228 -7.63 3.70 -11.50
CA VAL A 228 -6.64 3.86 -12.58
C VAL A 228 -5.83 5.11 -12.32
N VAL A 229 -4.59 4.91 -11.91
CA VAL A 229 -3.59 5.97 -11.85
C VAL A 229 -2.95 6.07 -13.25
N THR A 230 -3.33 7.07 -14.03
CA THR A 230 -2.67 7.33 -15.33
C THR A 230 -1.24 7.82 -15.10
N PHE A 231 -0.26 6.93 -15.27
CA PHE A 231 1.17 7.27 -15.27
C PHE A 231 1.60 7.72 -16.68
N GLY A 232 1.68 9.03 -16.89
CA GLY A 232 2.07 9.71 -18.13
C GLY A 232 1.99 11.22 -17.93
N PRO A 233 2.41 12.08 -18.88
CA PRO A 233 2.35 13.54 -18.76
C PRO A 233 0.89 14.03 -18.83
N GLY A 234 0.14 13.70 -17.78
CA GLY A 234 -1.30 13.83 -17.66
C GLY A 234 -1.75 13.83 -16.19
N GLN A 235 -0.86 14.18 -15.25
CA GLN A 235 -1.32 15.04 -14.17
C GLN A 235 -1.77 16.33 -14.87
N GLU A 236 -3.06 16.66 -14.79
CA GLU A 236 -3.56 17.90 -15.38
C GLU A 236 -2.69 19.05 -14.88
N SER A 237 -1.87 19.60 -15.77
CA SER A 237 -1.04 20.76 -15.45
C SER A 237 -1.94 21.89 -14.97
N ARG A 238 -1.40 22.82 -14.17
CA ARG A 238 -2.10 24.05 -13.76
C ARG A 238 -2.87 24.73 -14.91
N ARG A 239 -2.33 24.68 -16.13
CA ARG A 239 -2.99 25.15 -17.37
C ARG A 239 -4.26 24.38 -17.77
N ALA A 240 -4.31 23.07 -17.60
CA ALA A 240 -5.51 22.27 -17.93
C ALA A 240 -6.64 22.50 -16.90
N ARG A 241 -6.28 22.81 -15.65
CA ARG A 241 -7.21 23.24 -14.60
C ARG A 241 -7.75 24.65 -14.88
N GLU A 242 -6.88 25.60 -15.24
CA GLU A 242 -7.25 26.96 -15.65
C GLU A 242 -8.20 26.94 -16.88
N GLN A 243 -7.95 26.06 -17.86
CA GLN A 243 -8.81 25.92 -19.05
C GLN A 243 -10.20 25.37 -18.70
N ARG A 244 -10.30 24.43 -17.75
CA ARG A 244 -11.58 23.91 -17.23
C ARG A 244 -12.37 24.96 -16.46
N GLU A 245 -11.69 25.78 -15.66
CA GLU A 245 -12.32 26.88 -14.91
C GLU A 245 -12.86 27.96 -15.88
N GLU A 246 -12.16 28.22 -17.00
CA GLU A 246 -12.68 29.02 -18.12
C GLU A 246 -13.89 28.38 -18.80
N ASP A 247 -13.88 27.06 -19.06
CA ASP A 247 -14.99 26.34 -19.69
C ASP A 247 -16.25 26.32 -18.80
N GLU A 248 -16.08 26.16 -17.48
CA GLU A 248 -17.16 26.24 -16.50
C GLU A 248 -17.72 27.67 -16.38
N ALA A 249 -16.86 28.70 -16.42
CA ALA A 249 -17.27 30.11 -16.45
C ALA A 249 -18.01 30.49 -17.75
N ASN A 250 -17.71 29.80 -18.86
CA ASN A 250 -18.39 29.96 -20.15
C ASN A 250 -19.69 29.12 -20.26
N GLY A 251 -20.13 28.47 -19.18
CA GLY A 251 -21.39 27.72 -19.13
C GLY A 251 -21.36 26.38 -19.86
N ILE A 252 -20.17 25.84 -20.16
CA ILE A 252 -20.00 24.51 -20.74
C ILE A 252 -20.04 23.50 -19.60
N ILE A 253 -21.24 23.05 -19.25
CA ILE A 253 -21.43 22.06 -18.18
C ILE A 253 -21.02 20.69 -18.72
N ALA A 254 -19.83 20.23 -18.35
CA ALA A 254 -19.51 18.81 -18.43
C ALA A 254 -20.37 18.07 -17.40
N ASP A 255 -21.29 17.24 -17.88
CA ASP A 255 -22.07 16.34 -17.02
C ASP A 255 -21.11 15.42 -16.23
N LYS A 256 -20.96 15.71 -14.93
CA LYS A 256 -20.09 14.97 -13.99
C LYS A 256 -20.74 13.68 -13.48
N SER A 257 -21.84 13.21 -14.09
CA SER A 257 -22.52 11.98 -13.67
C SER A 257 -21.85 10.71 -14.25
N TYR A 258 -20.96 10.11 -13.47
CA TYR A 258 -20.74 8.65 -13.44
C TYR A 258 -20.28 7.92 -14.72
N ARG A 259 -19.50 8.53 -15.63
CA ARG A 259 -18.99 7.81 -16.83
C ARG A 259 -17.54 8.12 -17.22
N LYS A 260 -16.58 7.72 -16.39
CA LYS A 260 -15.33 7.13 -16.91
C LYS A 260 -15.36 5.67 -16.52
N ALA A 261 -16.03 4.85 -17.31
CA ALA A 261 -16.09 3.44 -16.96
C ALA A 261 -14.68 2.72 -16.91
N ASP A 262 -13.54 3.36 -17.25
CA ASP A 262 -12.17 2.84 -17.03
C ASP A 262 -11.55 3.41 -15.74
N GLU A 263 -12.37 3.74 -14.74
CA GLU A 263 -11.90 4.36 -13.50
C GLU A 263 -11.27 3.35 -12.53
N PHE A 264 -11.69 2.09 -12.59
CA PHE A 264 -11.16 1.04 -11.73
C PHE A 264 -10.43 -0.04 -12.52
N VAL A 265 -9.44 -0.63 -11.87
CA VAL A 265 -8.76 -1.86 -12.28
C VAL A 265 -8.79 -2.87 -11.14
N LEU A 266 -8.77 -4.14 -11.54
CA LEU A 266 -8.65 -5.28 -10.64
C LEU A 266 -7.24 -5.85 -10.79
N LEU A 267 -6.51 -5.96 -9.67
CA LEU A 267 -5.32 -6.79 -9.59
C LEU A 267 -5.71 -8.16 -9.04
N HIS A 268 -5.42 -9.19 -9.83
CA HIS A 268 -5.71 -10.59 -9.55
C HIS A 268 -4.53 -11.22 -8.79
N VAL A 269 -4.64 -11.32 -7.47
CA VAL A 269 -3.57 -11.86 -6.63
C VAL A 269 -3.32 -13.34 -6.92
N ASN A 270 -4.35 -14.09 -7.30
CA ASN A 270 -4.23 -15.46 -7.77
C ASN A 270 -3.32 -15.58 -9.01
N VAL A 271 -3.49 -14.69 -9.98
CA VAL A 271 -2.64 -14.67 -11.18
C VAL A 271 -1.20 -14.28 -10.80
N LEU A 272 -1.03 -13.36 -9.85
CA LEU A 272 0.31 -13.02 -9.34
C LEU A 272 1.01 -14.23 -8.70
N ARG A 273 0.27 -15.04 -7.92
CA ARG A 273 0.80 -16.27 -7.32
C ARG A 273 1.29 -17.25 -8.40
N ASP A 274 0.53 -17.43 -9.47
CA ASP A 274 0.92 -18.28 -10.60
C ASP A 274 2.19 -17.76 -11.30
N TYR A 275 2.32 -16.45 -11.50
CA TYR A 275 3.53 -15.83 -12.05
C TYR A 275 4.75 -16.04 -11.16
N LEU A 276 4.58 -15.86 -9.85
CA LEU A 276 5.65 -16.06 -8.87
C LEU A 276 6.09 -17.53 -8.83
N ASP A 277 5.14 -18.48 -8.86
CA ASP A 277 5.44 -19.92 -8.95
C ASP A 277 6.23 -20.26 -10.23
N LEU A 278 5.77 -19.73 -11.36
CA LEU A 278 6.42 -19.95 -12.65
C LEU A 278 7.84 -19.35 -12.67
N ASP A 279 8.05 -18.17 -12.08
CA ASP A 279 9.36 -17.52 -11.99
C ASP A 279 10.35 -18.39 -11.20
N VAL A 280 9.94 -18.93 -10.05
CA VAL A 280 10.78 -19.86 -9.25
C VAL A 280 11.11 -21.13 -10.03
N ARG A 281 10.10 -21.77 -10.63
CA ARG A 281 10.30 -23.00 -11.41
C ARG A 281 11.25 -22.78 -12.59
N ASN A 282 11.15 -21.64 -13.27
CA ASN A 282 12.03 -21.30 -14.38
C ASN A 282 13.47 -21.04 -13.93
N ARG A 283 13.66 -20.35 -12.78
CA ARG A 283 15.00 -20.07 -12.24
C ARG A 283 15.72 -21.32 -11.76
N LEU A 284 15.00 -22.25 -11.13
CA LEU A 284 15.59 -23.45 -10.56
C LEU A 284 15.63 -24.63 -11.53
N GLY A 285 14.65 -24.78 -12.41
CA GLY A 285 14.57 -25.87 -13.37
C GLY A 285 14.76 -27.24 -12.70
N ALA A 286 15.78 -27.98 -13.14
CA ALA A 286 16.12 -29.29 -12.57
C ALA A 286 16.62 -29.23 -11.11
N ASN A 287 17.03 -28.05 -10.62
CA ASN A 287 17.48 -27.84 -9.25
C ASN A 287 16.32 -27.49 -8.29
N LEU A 288 15.06 -27.50 -8.76
CA LEU A 288 13.91 -27.26 -7.90
C LEU A 288 13.81 -28.38 -6.84
N PRO A 289 13.81 -28.06 -5.54
CA PRO A 289 13.66 -29.05 -4.49
C PRO A 289 12.37 -29.87 -4.63
N ALA A 290 12.45 -31.18 -4.36
CA ALA A 290 11.27 -32.04 -4.38
C ALA A 290 10.19 -31.63 -3.37
N GLY A 291 10.58 -30.96 -2.27
CA GLY A 291 9.69 -30.41 -1.24
C GLY A 291 9.35 -28.93 -1.41
N TYR A 292 9.45 -28.40 -2.63
CA TYR A 292 9.06 -27.02 -2.90
C TYR A 292 7.56 -26.80 -2.61
N ASP A 293 7.28 -25.76 -1.82
CA ASP A 293 5.95 -25.35 -1.39
C ASP A 293 5.76 -23.87 -1.73
N LEU A 294 4.79 -23.60 -2.61
CA LEU A 294 4.47 -22.24 -3.04
C LEU A 294 4.07 -21.35 -1.87
N GLU A 295 3.28 -21.85 -0.91
CA GLU A 295 2.81 -21.03 0.21
C GLU A 295 3.99 -20.56 1.07
N ARG A 296 4.96 -21.46 1.31
CA ARG A 296 6.19 -21.14 2.03
C ARG A 296 7.09 -20.16 1.27
N PHE A 297 7.13 -20.27 -0.05
CA PHE A 297 7.84 -19.28 -0.88
C PHE A 297 7.14 -17.91 -0.84
N LEU A 298 5.81 -17.85 -0.86
CA LEU A 298 5.08 -16.58 -0.78
C LEU A 298 5.32 -15.86 0.54
N ASP A 299 5.39 -16.58 1.67
CA ASP A 299 5.79 -16.02 2.97
C ASP A 299 7.18 -15.38 2.91
N ASP A 300 8.14 -16.12 2.33
CA ASP A 300 9.51 -15.61 2.14
C ASP A 300 9.53 -14.40 1.20
N PHE A 301 8.72 -14.41 0.14
CA PHE A 301 8.62 -13.28 -0.79
C PHE A 301 8.09 -12.02 -0.11
N VAL A 302 7.09 -12.15 0.76
CA VAL A 302 6.59 -11.03 1.58
C VAL A 302 7.70 -10.51 2.49
N LEU A 303 8.44 -11.39 3.19
CA LEU A 303 9.57 -10.98 4.02
C LEU A 303 10.65 -10.28 3.19
N MET A 304 10.99 -10.81 2.02
CA MET A 304 11.97 -10.22 1.12
C MET A 304 11.55 -8.81 0.68
N CYS A 305 10.26 -8.59 0.39
CA CYS A 305 9.72 -7.27 0.06
C CYS A 305 9.86 -6.26 1.20
N PHE A 306 9.84 -6.69 2.47
CA PHE A 306 10.12 -5.79 3.60
C PHE A 306 11.54 -5.20 3.56
N PHE A 307 12.53 -5.93 3.02
CA PHE A 307 13.92 -5.44 2.90
C PHE A 307 14.12 -4.42 1.76
N VAL A 308 13.25 -4.43 0.76
CA VAL A 308 13.22 -3.42 -0.32
C VAL A 308 12.73 -2.06 0.21
N GLY A 309 11.95 -2.08 1.29
CA GLY A 309 11.49 -0.89 1.99
C GLY A 309 10.02 -0.96 2.31
N ASN A 310 9.67 -0.55 3.52
CA ASN A 310 8.31 -0.47 4.01
C ASN A 310 8.19 0.71 4.98
N ASP A 311 7.01 0.90 5.56
CA ASP A 311 6.74 2.01 6.48
C ASP A 311 7.58 1.98 7.76
N PHE A 312 8.11 0.82 8.13
CA PHE A 312 8.80 0.57 9.40
C PHE A 312 10.33 0.47 9.26
N LEU A 313 10.81 0.04 8.10
CA LEU A 313 12.24 -0.18 7.83
C LEU A 313 12.72 0.63 6.62
N PRO A 314 13.89 1.29 6.72
CA PRO A 314 14.48 1.98 5.57
C PRO A 314 14.89 0.98 4.50
N THR A 315 14.78 1.38 3.23
CA THR A 315 15.26 0.63 2.07
C THR A 315 16.76 0.34 2.18
N ILE A 316 17.17 -0.90 1.89
CA ILE A 316 18.58 -1.23 1.66
C ILE A 316 19.04 -0.51 0.38
N PRO A 317 20.08 0.34 0.41
CA PRO A 317 20.46 1.19 -0.72
C PRO A 317 20.68 0.45 -2.05
N THR A 318 21.15 -0.79 -1.99
CA THR A 318 21.42 -1.65 -3.16
C THR A 318 20.21 -2.42 -3.67
N LEU A 319 19.12 -2.47 -2.91
CA LEU A 319 17.88 -3.13 -3.30
C LEU A 319 16.84 -2.06 -3.68
N SER A 320 17.11 -1.37 -4.78
CA SER A 320 16.16 -0.44 -5.39
C SER A 320 15.32 -1.18 -6.43
N ILE A 321 14.02 -0.87 -6.51
CA ILE A 321 13.13 -1.44 -7.55
C ILE A 321 13.51 -0.93 -8.95
N TYR A 322 14.24 0.19 -9.05
CA TYR A 322 14.65 0.76 -10.33
C TYR A 322 15.82 0.02 -10.99
N ASP A 323 16.63 -0.69 -10.20
CA ASP A 323 17.88 -1.31 -10.66
C ASP A 323 17.78 -2.85 -10.72
N ASP A 324 16.60 -3.39 -11.03
CA ASP A 324 16.30 -4.82 -10.99
C ASP A 324 16.56 -5.47 -9.61
N GLY A 325 16.59 -4.67 -8.53
CA GLY A 325 16.96 -5.14 -7.19
C GLY A 325 16.07 -6.28 -6.69
N LEU A 326 14.77 -6.24 -6.99
CA LEU A 326 13.84 -7.33 -6.63
C LEU A 326 14.15 -8.63 -7.39
N LEU A 327 14.58 -8.54 -8.65
CA LEU A 327 14.94 -9.71 -9.46
C LEU A 327 16.25 -10.33 -8.97
N GLN A 328 17.26 -9.50 -8.70
CA GLN A 328 18.55 -9.96 -8.18
C GLN A 328 18.39 -10.60 -6.80
N MET A 329 17.55 -10.00 -5.96
CA MET A 329 17.16 -10.53 -4.67
C MET A 329 16.48 -11.91 -4.77
N LEU A 330 15.53 -12.06 -5.71
CA LEU A 330 14.88 -13.34 -6.02
C LEU A 330 15.85 -14.38 -6.56
N ASP A 331 16.79 -14.00 -7.42
CA ASP A 331 17.83 -14.89 -7.94
C ASP A 331 18.69 -15.45 -6.82
N ILE A 332 19.17 -14.57 -5.93
CA ILE A 332 19.97 -14.96 -4.77
C ILE A 332 19.18 -15.91 -3.86
N TYR A 333 17.91 -15.59 -3.60
CA TYR A 333 17.03 -16.44 -2.79
C TYR A 333 16.87 -17.83 -3.43
N CYS A 334 16.51 -17.89 -4.70
CA CYS A 334 16.29 -19.15 -5.40
C CYS A 334 17.57 -20.00 -5.36
N GLN A 335 18.72 -19.44 -5.72
CA GLN A 335 19.97 -20.18 -5.84
C GLN A 335 20.54 -20.64 -4.50
N TYR A 336 20.57 -19.76 -3.49
CA TYR A 336 21.34 -20.01 -2.25
C TYR A 336 20.49 -20.41 -1.05
N ILE A 337 19.17 -20.25 -1.11
CA ILE A 337 18.26 -20.59 -0.02
C ILE A 337 17.34 -21.71 -0.46
N LEU A 338 16.51 -21.45 -1.47
CA LEU A 338 15.54 -22.43 -1.91
C LEU A 338 16.21 -23.65 -2.54
N GLY A 339 17.24 -23.47 -3.37
CA GLY A 339 18.02 -24.57 -3.95
C GLY A 339 18.71 -25.47 -2.93
N GLU A 340 18.93 -24.98 -1.70
CA GLU A 340 19.43 -25.78 -0.57
C GLU A 340 18.31 -26.33 0.34
N CYS A 341 17.07 -26.33 -0.16
CA CYS A 341 15.87 -26.79 0.55
C CYS A 341 15.58 -26.02 1.85
N MET A 342 15.90 -24.72 1.89
CA MET A 342 15.61 -23.85 3.02
C MET A 342 14.54 -22.81 2.69
N TYR A 343 13.92 -22.27 3.73
CA TYR A 343 13.02 -21.11 3.69
C TYR A 343 13.48 -20.08 4.73
N LEU A 344 13.19 -18.80 4.48
CA LEU A 344 13.48 -17.67 5.37
C LEU A 344 12.51 -17.61 6.55
N THR A 345 11.29 -18.11 6.36
CA THR A 345 10.19 -18.03 7.33
C THR A 345 9.48 -19.38 7.51
N ASN A 346 8.78 -19.51 8.63
CA ASN A 346 7.86 -20.60 8.91
C ASN A 346 6.71 -20.10 9.79
N ALA A 347 5.52 -19.89 9.21
CA ALA A 347 4.32 -19.44 9.92
C ALA A 347 4.60 -18.19 10.80
N GLY A 348 5.21 -17.16 10.21
CA GLY A 348 5.57 -15.91 10.89
C GLY A 348 6.87 -15.95 11.71
N GLN A 349 7.50 -17.11 11.91
CA GLN A 349 8.81 -17.20 12.57
C GLN A 349 9.94 -17.10 11.56
N ILE A 350 10.92 -16.22 11.83
CA ILE A 350 12.09 -16.05 10.96
C ILE A 350 13.15 -17.11 11.26
N ASN A 351 13.63 -17.76 10.19
CA ASN A 351 14.84 -18.55 10.19
C ASN A 351 16.06 -17.66 9.98
N TRP A 352 16.59 -17.14 11.08
CA TRP A 352 17.72 -16.20 11.07
C TRP A 352 18.96 -16.74 10.38
N ARG A 353 19.20 -18.06 10.41
CA ARG A 353 20.33 -18.67 9.71
C ARG A 353 20.19 -18.58 8.19
N ALA A 354 18.98 -18.78 7.68
CA ALA A 354 18.70 -18.63 6.25
C ALA A 354 18.73 -17.16 5.83
N VAL A 355 18.14 -16.26 6.64
CA VAL A 355 18.20 -14.81 6.41
C VAL A 355 19.64 -14.29 6.43
N GLU A 356 20.46 -14.72 7.37
CA GLU A 356 21.88 -14.33 7.43
C GLU A 356 22.62 -14.77 6.18
N ARG A 357 22.46 -16.03 5.75
CA ARG A 357 23.08 -16.53 4.51
C ARG A 357 22.63 -15.73 3.29
N TRP A 358 21.34 -15.43 3.20
CA TRP A 358 20.77 -14.66 2.10
C TRP A 358 21.30 -13.22 2.08
N LEU A 359 21.32 -12.55 3.24
CA LEU A 359 21.86 -11.20 3.40
C LEU A 359 23.37 -11.12 3.12
N GLN A 360 24.15 -12.15 3.47
CA GLN A 360 25.57 -12.22 3.12
C GLN A 360 25.76 -12.17 1.60
N ARG A 361 24.93 -12.87 0.83
CA ARG A 361 24.98 -12.85 -0.64
C ARG A 361 24.53 -11.52 -1.24
N ILE A 362 23.53 -10.87 -0.65
CA ILE A 362 23.18 -9.49 -1.02
C ILE A 362 24.33 -8.52 -0.71
N GLY A 363 25.03 -8.72 0.41
CA GLY A 363 26.23 -7.95 0.76
C GLY A 363 27.36 -8.11 -0.25
N ASP A 364 27.58 -9.32 -0.75
CA ASP A 364 28.54 -9.58 -1.83
C ASP A 364 28.18 -8.75 -3.08
N LEU A 365 26.91 -8.73 -3.48
CA LEU A 365 26.41 -7.93 -4.61
C LEU A 365 26.66 -6.42 -4.40
N GLU A 366 26.43 -5.90 -3.19
CA GLU A 366 26.69 -4.49 -2.87
C GLU A 366 28.16 -4.12 -3.06
N LEU A 367 29.09 -4.97 -2.63
CA LEU A 367 30.52 -4.75 -2.83
C LEU A 367 30.90 -4.71 -4.31
N HIS A 368 30.30 -5.57 -5.13
CA HIS A 368 30.52 -5.57 -6.58
C HIS A 368 30.00 -4.29 -7.23
N HIS A 369 28.78 -3.84 -6.88
CA HIS A 369 28.23 -2.57 -7.40
C HIS A 369 29.08 -1.35 -6.99
N GLN A 370 29.59 -1.34 -5.76
CA GLN A 370 30.47 -0.28 -5.28
C GLN A 370 31.83 -0.28 -5.99
N ALA A 371 32.42 -1.45 -6.24
CA ALA A 371 33.67 -1.57 -6.99
C ALA A 371 33.52 -1.05 -8.44
N MET A 372 32.47 -1.46 -9.14
CA MET A 372 32.17 -1.02 -10.51
C MET A 372 31.86 0.49 -10.58
N SER A 373 31.19 1.03 -9.56
CA SER A 373 30.90 2.47 -9.46
C SER A 373 32.13 3.31 -9.06
N GLY A 374 33.07 2.72 -8.33
CA GLY A 374 34.36 3.32 -7.95
C GLY A 374 35.32 3.41 -9.12
N GLU A 375 35.40 2.38 -9.97
CA GLU A 375 36.23 2.39 -11.18
C GLU A 375 35.77 3.46 -12.20
N GLY A 376 34.49 3.82 -12.22
CA GLY A 376 33.95 4.94 -13.02
C GLY A 376 34.32 6.34 -12.49
N ARG A 377 34.79 6.46 -11.23
CA ARG A 377 35.24 7.74 -10.62
C ARG A 377 36.76 7.83 -10.47
N ASP A 378 37.46 6.71 -10.43
CA ASP A 378 38.92 6.65 -10.33
C ASP A 378 39.67 6.97 -11.64
N GLY A 379 38.93 7.21 -12.74
CA GLY A 379 39.46 7.86 -13.94
C GLY A 379 39.83 9.34 -13.76
N VAL A 380 39.43 10.01 -12.67
CA VAL A 380 39.63 11.46 -12.50
C VAL A 380 40.40 11.85 -11.24
N LEU A 381 40.66 10.97 -10.26
CA LEU A 381 41.35 11.37 -9.03
C LEU A 381 42.40 10.36 -8.55
N ARG A 382 43.52 10.28 -9.28
CA ARG A 382 44.78 9.79 -8.69
C ARG A 382 45.28 10.79 -7.64
N GLY A 383 45.04 10.48 -6.38
CA GLY A 383 45.85 11.00 -5.28
C GLY A 383 45.12 11.30 -3.98
N ARG A 384 44.79 10.29 -3.17
CA ARG A 384 44.97 10.33 -1.71
C ARG A 384 44.79 8.96 -1.07
N LYS A 385 45.59 8.73 -0.03
CA LYS A 385 45.91 7.44 0.58
C LYS A 385 44.74 6.77 1.32
N SER A 386 44.72 5.45 1.18
CA SER A 386 44.23 4.41 2.09
C SER A 386 43.78 4.84 3.50
N THR A 387 42.50 4.66 3.81
CA THR A 387 41.97 4.31 5.14
C THR A 387 40.47 4.02 5.01
N SER A 388 40.00 2.86 5.52
CA SER A 388 38.67 2.66 6.15
C SER A 388 37.91 1.34 5.92
N VAL A 389 38.53 0.25 5.44
CA VAL A 389 37.86 -1.09 5.38
C VAL A 389 37.34 -1.58 6.75
N SER A 390 37.99 -1.17 7.85
CA SER A 390 37.61 -1.53 9.23
C SER A 390 36.36 -0.80 9.77
N SER A 391 36.01 0.37 9.21
CA SER A 391 34.87 1.17 9.69
C SER A 391 33.52 0.68 9.16
N THR A 392 33.53 0.06 7.98
CA THR A 392 32.33 -0.41 7.28
C THR A 392 31.81 -1.70 7.91
N TYR A 393 32.70 -2.62 8.30
CA TYR A 393 32.34 -3.88 8.97
C TYR A 393 31.55 -3.65 10.28
N ARG A 394 31.90 -2.59 11.04
CA ARG A 394 31.17 -2.20 12.25
C ARG A 394 29.79 -1.58 11.97
N ARG A 395 29.58 -0.98 10.79
CA ARG A 395 28.27 -0.44 10.38
C ARG A 395 27.33 -1.54 9.93
N THR A 396 27.83 -2.58 9.25
CA THR A 396 27.03 -3.74 8.84
C THR A 396 26.60 -4.58 10.04
N GLU A 397 27.50 -4.85 11.01
CA GLU A 397 27.11 -5.50 12.27
C GLU A 397 26.09 -4.68 13.08
N ALA A 398 26.21 -3.34 13.07
CA ALA A 398 25.26 -2.47 13.74
C ALA A 398 23.88 -2.45 13.04
N ALA A 399 23.85 -2.47 11.70
CA ALA A 399 22.63 -2.60 10.92
C ALA A 399 21.96 -3.95 11.17
N VAL A 400 22.71 -5.07 11.11
CA VAL A 400 22.19 -6.41 11.39
C VAL A 400 21.65 -6.52 12.82
N ARG A 401 22.35 -5.99 13.84
CA ARG A 401 21.87 -5.99 15.23
C ARG A 401 20.66 -5.05 15.46
N HIS A 402 20.57 -3.96 14.72
CA HIS A 402 19.42 -3.06 14.77
C HIS A 402 18.20 -3.69 14.11
N THR A 403 18.37 -4.30 12.93
CA THR A 403 17.34 -5.08 12.23
C THR A 403 16.87 -6.26 13.07
N HIS A 404 17.77 -6.98 13.75
CA HIS A 404 17.41 -8.08 14.65
C HIS A 404 16.46 -7.61 15.78
N ARG A 405 16.73 -6.46 16.40
CA ARG A 405 15.85 -5.91 17.46
C ARG A 405 14.55 -5.32 16.93
N THR A 406 14.56 -4.70 15.76
CA THR A 406 13.37 -4.03 15.20
C THR A 406 12.39 -5.05 14.61
N VAL A 407 12.90 -6.11 13.98
CA VAL A 407 12.07 -7.19 13.42
C VAL A 407 11.48 -8.08 14.52
N ASP A 408 12.22 -8.37 15.60
CA ASP A 408 11.68 -9.12 16.74
C ASP A 408 10.50 -8.38 17.42
N VAL A 409 10.55 -7.04 17.49
CA VAL A 409 9.46 -6.20 18.04
C VAL A 409 8.26 -6.14 17.10
N LEU A 410 8.47 -6.04 15.78
CA LEU A 410 7.39 -6.02 14.80
C LEU A 410 6.64 -7.36 14.72
N ILE A 411 7.32 -8.49 14.92
CA ILE A 411 6.70 -9.83 14.87
C ILE A 411 6.02 -10.21 16.20
N THR A 412 6.44 -9.65 17.33
CA THR A 412 5.70 -9.84 18.60
C THR A 412 4.46 -8.95 18.73
N GLU A 413 4.37 -7.84 17.98
CA GLU A 413 3.17 -6.99 17.92
C GLU A 413 2.16 -7.42 16.83
N VAL A 414 2.53 -8.36 15.93
CA VAL A 414 1.68 -8.87 14.83
C VAL A 414 1.17 -10.30 15.09
N ASN A 415 1.63 -10.98 16.16
CA ASN A 415 1.15 -12.31 16.58
C ASN A 415 0.10 -12.24 17.69
#